data_AF-A0A316RRF4-F1
#
_entry.id   AF-A0A316RRF4-F1
#
_cell.length_a   1.000
_cell.length_b   1.000
_cell.length_c   1.000
_cell.angle_alpha   90.00
_cell.angle_beta   90.00
_cell.angle_gamma   90.00
#
_symmetry.space_group_name_H-M   'P 1'
#
loop_
_entity.id
_entity.type
_entity.pdbx_description
1 polymer ?
#
loop_
_entity_poly.entity_id
_entity_poly.type
_entity_poly.pdbx_seq_one_letter_code
_entity_poly.pdbx_strand_id
1 'polypeptide(L)'
;MKKVTIIGAGRTGRGTFGELFFSEGGFDIAFADIDADLVHLLREQGYFVTKQTNLDTGTFKQIRVDGFEVFDVQADREAYLRRLADSEFVAIAVFPASFDAVAQDLADMIRLRIKEGMTHKAAVIIGGNFVGLRSYFEGALEKLLDADELAVLNDQVALITSKANRKVTFSSDPDAGPLALEGDDKPILPVEDRFFFEEGYEYPSFFQRSNDVELSMAEKIWSENLLHCSLGFMGAYKGCEYLN
;
A
#
# COMPACT_ATOMS: atom_id res chain seq x y z
N MET A 1 0.60 20.22 -3.13
CA MET A 1 0.96 19.04 -2.31
C MET A 1 0.69 17.82 -3.16
N LYS A 2 1.59 16.83 -3.21
CA LYS A 2 1.40 15.63 -4.03
C LYS A 2 0.31 14.77 -3.41
N LYS A 3 -0.63 14.28 -4.21
CA LYS A 3 -1.76 13.49 -3.71
C LYS A 3 -1.44 12.01 -3.74
N VAL A 4 -1.65 11.33 -2.61
CA VAL A 4 -1.51 9.87 -2.51
C VAL A 4 -2.80 9.25 -1.98
N THR A 5 -3.22 8.15 -2.60
CA THR A 5 -4.31 7.31 -2.11
C THR A 5 -3.79 5.92 -1.77
N ILE A 6 -4.11 5.41 -0.58
CA ILE A 6 -3.70 4.09 -0.11
C ILE A 6 -4.95 3.22 -0.01
N ILE A 7 -5.08 2.25 -0.91
CA ILE A 7 -6.17 1.27 -0.92
C ILE A 7 -5.79 0.12 0.02
N GLY A 8 -6.63 -0.11 1.03
CA GLY A 8 -6.35 -0.97 2.17
C GLY A 8 -5.74 -0.14 3.30
N ALA A 9 -6.59 0.32 4.21
CA ALA A 9 -6.23 1.07 5.40
C ALA A 9 -5.81 0.15 6.56
N GLY A 10 -5.53 -1.13 6.33
CA GLY A 10 -5.06 -2.07 7.36
C GLY A 10 -3.63 -1.81 7.86
N ARG A 11 -3.01 -2.81 8.48
CA ARG A 11 -1.68 -2.71 9.10
C ARG A 11 -0.59 -2.26 8.13
N THR A 12 -0.46 -2.90 6.97
CA THR A 12 0.55 -2.52 5.96
C THR A 12 0.23 -1.17 5.34
N GLY A 13 -1.04 -0.90 5.04
CA GLY A 13 -1.48 0.40 4.53
C GLY A 13 -1.07 1.54 5.44
N ARG A 14 -1.39 1.48 6.74
CA ARG A 14 -1.07 2.52 7.72
C ARG A 14 0.39 2.52 8.16
N GLY A 15 0.90 1.37 8.62
CA GLY A 15 2.22 1.25 9.25
C GLY A 15 3.40 1.12 8.29
N THR A 16 3.15 0.94 6.99
CA THR A 16 4.20 0.99 5.96
C THR A 16 3.97 2.17 5.03
N PHE A 17 2.98 2.11 4.14
CA PHE A 17 2.79 3.15 3.13
C PHE A 17 2.43 4.50 3.74
N GLY A 18 1.40 4.53 4.59
CA GLY A 18 0.89 5.74 5.24
C GLY A 18 1.94 6.45 6.06
N GLU A 19 2.64 5.72 6.92
CA GLU A 19 3.75 6.29 7.70
C GLU A 19 4.90 6.77 6.81
N LEU A 20 5.32 6.02 5.78
CA LEU A 20 6.42 6.45 4.91
C LEU A 20 6.10 7.77 4.20
N PHE A 21 4.91 7.88 3.60
CA PHE A 21 4.46 9.12 2.96
C PHE A 21 4.30 10.27 3.96
N PHE A 22 3.79 10.00 5.15
CA PHE A 22 3.64 11.00 6.20
C PHE A 22 4.99 11.54 6.69
N SER A 23 5.95 10.65 6.95
CA SER A 23 7.29 11.01 7.45
C SER A 23 8.15 11.72 6.40
N GLU A 24 7.97 11.40 5.11
CA GLU A 24 8.59 12.15 4.00
C GLU A 24 8.05 13.60 3.94
N GLY A 25 6.75 13.78 4.22
CA GLY A 25 6.07 15.06 4.14
C GLY A 25 5.78 15.50 2.71
N GLY A 26 4.98 16.58 2.55
CA GLY A 26 4.61 17.10 1.24
C GLY A 26 3.55 16.28 0.48
N PHE A 27 2.92 15.31 1.16
CA PHE A 27 1.83 14.50 0.63
C PHE A 27 0.50 14.78 1.31
N ASP A 28 -0.55 14.85 0.49
CA ASP A 28 -1.94 14.80 0.89
C ASP A 28 -2.39 13.33 0.84
N ILE A 29 -2.59 12.74 2.02
CA ILE A 29 -2.80 11.30 2.19
C ILE A 29 -4.29 11.00 2.32
N ALA A 30 -4.78 10.08 1.49
CA ALA A 30 -6.09 9.47 1.62
C ALA A 30 -5.95 7.96 1.84
N PHE A 31 -6.74 7.41 2.77
CA PHE A 31 -6.95 5.96 2.89
C PHE A 31 -8.30 5.58 2.30
N ALA A 32 -8.38 4.39 1.73
CA ALA A 32 -9.65 3.78 1.32
C ALA A 32 -9.72 2.34 1.80
N ASP A 33 -10.84 1.93 2.38
CA ASP A 33 -11.05 0.55 2.84
C ASP A 33 -12.50 0.10 2.62
N ILE A 34 -12.68 -1.21 2.58
CA ILE A 34 -14.00 -1.86 2.51
C ILE A 34 -14.58 -2.12 3.91
N ASP A 35 -13.74 -2.07 4.94
CA ASP A 35 -14.15 -2.22 6.34
C ASP A 35 -14.70 -0.88 6.87
N ALA A 36 -16.04 -0.77 6.87
CA ALA A 36 -16.75 0.43 7.29
C ALA A 36 -16.49 0.80 8.77
N ASP A 37 -16.29 -0.20 9.64
CA ASP A 37 -16.01 0.04 11.06
C ASP A 37 -14.61 0.65 11.22
N LEU A 38 -13.63 0.13 10.48
CA LEU A 38 -12.29 0.72 10.45
C LEU A 38 -12.29 2.13 9.87
N VAL A 39 -13.04 2.37 8.79
CA VAL A 39 -13.17 3.70 8.19
C VAL A 39 -13.78 4.69 9.18
N HIS A 40 -14.87 4.29 9.86
CA HIS A 40 -15.51 5.13 10.88
C HIS A 40 -14.54 5.46 12.02
N LEU A 41 -13.84 4.47 12.54
CA LEU A 41 -12.88 4.64 13.62
C LEU A 41 -11.71 5.57 13.22
N LEU A 42 -11.19 5.42 12.00
CA LEU A 42 -10.13 6.30 11.48
C LEU A 42 -10.61 7.75 11.33
N ARG A 43 -11.85 7.97 10.89
CA ARG A 43 -12.45 9.30 10.76
C ARG A 43 -12.71 9.96 12.11
N GLU A 44 -13.28 9.20 13.05
CA GLU A 44 -13.60 9.69 14.40
C GLU A 44 -12.33 10.03 15.18
N GLN A 45 -11.34 9.13 15.16
CA GLN A 45 -10.10 9.35 15.87
C GLN A 45 -9.21 10.39 15.16
N GLY A 46 -9.21 10.42 13.83
CA GLY A 46 -8.45 11.39 13.01
C GLY A 46 -6.93 11.21 13.01
N TYR A 47 -6.42 10.17 13.69
CA TYR A 47 -5.00 9.84 13.74
C TYR A 47 -4.78 8.36 14.09
N PHE A 48 -3.58 7.86 13.79
CA PHE A 48 -3.05 6.62 14.37
C PHE A 48 -1.60 6.81 14.82
N VAL A 49 -1.10 5.91 15.65
CA VAL A 49 0.28 5.93 16.13
C VAL A 49 1.00 4.68 15.65
N THR A 50 2.23 4.83 15.17
CA THR A 50 3.11 3.72 14.84
C THR A 50 4.35 3.77 15.73
N LYS A 51 4.65 2.66 16.41
CA LYS A 51 5.92 2.45 17.10
C LYS A 51 6.86 1.66 16.18
N GLN A 52 7.94 2.28 15.75
CA GLN A 52 8.92 1.67 14.86
C GLN A 52 10.19 1.35 15.63
N THR A 53 10.56 0.07 15.66
CA THR A 53 11.70 -0.45 16.42
C THR A 53 12.80 -0.91 15.49
N ASN A 54 14.01 -0.43 15.75
CA ASN A 54 15.21 -0.99 15.17
C ASN A 54 15.47 -2.35 15.81
N LEU A 55 15.42 -3.42 15.01
CA LEU A 55 15.53 -4.78 15.54
C LEU A 55 16.95 -5.15 16.01
N ASP A 56 17.98 -4.43 15.54
CA ASP A 56 19.37 -4.69 15.91
C ASP A 56 19.74 -4.01 17.24
N THR A 57 19.26 -2.77 17.45
CA THR A 57 19.60 -1.97 18.63
C THR A 57 18.51 -1.93 19.70
N GLY A 58 17.28 -2.30 19.36
CA GLY A 58 16.10 -2.19 20.22
C GLY A 58 15.57 -0.76 20.41
N THR A 59 16.23 0.25 19.84
CA THR A 59 15.76 1.64 19.90
C THR A 59 14.48 1.80 19.10
N PHE A 60 13.54 2.63 19.56
CA PHE A 60 12.30 2.88 18.85
C PHE A 60 11.98 4.36 18.71
N LYS A 61 11.16 4.67 17.71
CA LYS A 61 10.50 5.97 17.53
C LYS A 61 8.98 5.77 17.47
N GLN A 62 8.23 6.76 17.93
CA GLN A 62 6.78 6.79 17.79
C GLN A 62 6.38 7.92 16.86
N ILE A 63 5.52 7.62 15.91
CA ILE A 63 5.06 8.56 14.88
C ILE A 63 3.54 8.60 14.95
N ARG A 64 2.99 9.78 15.23
CA ARG A 64 1.57 10.07 15.12
C ARG A 64 1.30 10.53 13.70
N VAL A 65 0.54 9.74 12.95
CA VAL A 65 0.09 10.06 11.59
C VAL A 65 -1.32 10.63 11.72
N ASP A 66 -1.53 11.83 11.20
CA ASP A 66 -2.82 12.54 11.19
C ASP A 66 -2.98 13.39 9.92
N GLY A 67 -4.09 14.13 9.81
CA GLY A 67 -4.33 15.02 8.67
C GLY A 67 -4.65 14.30 7.36
N PHE A 68 -5.05 13.03 7.41
CA PHE A 68 -5.43 12.23 6.26
C PHE A 68 -6.95 12.21 6.03
N GLU A 69 -7.36 12.00 4.79
CA GLU A 69 -8.72 11.63 4.43
C GLU A 69 -8.91 10.11 4.55
N VAL A 70 -10.16 9.68 4.72
CA VAL A 70 -10.52 8.25 4.74
C VAL A 70 -11.80 8.09 3.95
N PHE A 71 -11.87 7.08 3.09
CA PHE A 71 -13.03 6.76 2.26
C PHE A 71 -13.49 5.33 2.53
N ASP A 72 -14.80 5.17 2.68
CA ASP A 72 -15.45 3.87 2.51
C ASP A 72 -15.60 3.64 0.99
N VAL A 73 -15.01 2.56 0.48
CA VAL A 73 -14.97 2.28 -0.96
C VAL A 73 -16.38 2.18 -1.58
N GLN A 74 -17.38 1.76 -0.79
CA GLN A 74 -18.76 1.61 -1.23
C GLN A 74 -19.59 2.86 -0.96
N ALA A 75 -19.61 3.35 0.28
CA ALA A 75 -20.46 4.47 0.67
C ALA A 75 -20.01 5.79 0.05
N ASP A 76 -18.70 5.97 -0.18
CA ASP A 76 -18.11 7.19 -0.73
C ASP A 76 -17.64 7.03 -2.18
N ARG A 77 -18.22 6.09 -2.94
CA ARG A 77 -17.73 5.63 -4.25
C ARG A 77 -17.30 6.76 -5.19
N GLU A 78 -18.13 7.78 -5.36
CA GLU A 78 -17.81 8.90 -6.27
C GLU A 78 -16.62 9.73 -5.79
N ALA A 79 -16.57 10.04 -4.49
CA ALA A 79 -15.50 10.85 -3.90
C ALA A 79 -14.17 10.07 -3.90
N TYR A 80 -14.22 8.78 -3.55
CA TYR A 80 -13.09 7.86 -3.63
C TYR A 80 -12.53 7.76 -5.06
N LEU A 81 -13.37 7.53 -6.08
CA LEU A 81 -12.90 7.45 -7.47
C LEU A 81 -12.29 8.76 -7.96
N ARG A 82 -12.88 9.92 -7.61
CA ARG A 82 -12.27 11.22 -7.92
C ARG A 82 -10.92 11.37 -7.23
N ARG A 83 -10.79 10.96 -5.97
CA ARG A 83 -9.53 11.03 -5.22
C ARG A 83 -8.46 10.12 -5.83
N LEU A 84 -8.83 8.91 -6.25
CA LEU A 84 -7.95 7.99 -6.99
C LEU A 84 -7.47 8.61 -8.31
N ALA A 85 -8.39 9.11 -9.13
CA ALA A 85 -8.08 9.66 -10.45
C ALA A 85 -7.16 10.89 -10.38
N ASP A 86 -7.24 11.67 -9.31
CA ASP A 86 -6.42 12.87 -9.06
C ASP A 86 -5.12 12.60 -8.28
N SER A 87 -4.88 11.35 -7.86
CA SER A 87 -3.67 11.01 -7.11
C SER A 87 -2.47 10.81 -8.03
N GLU A 88 -1.32 11.36 -7.62
CA GLU A 88 -0.04 11.13 -8.29
C GLU A 88 0.49 9.73 -7.94
N PHE A 89 0.24 9.26 -6.71
CA PHE A 89 0.57 7.91 -6.27
C PHE A 89 -0.67 7.20 -5.73
N VAL A 90 -0.86 5.94 -6.14
CA VAL A 90 -1.86 5.04 -5.56
C VAL A 90 -1.13 3.83 -5.01
N ALA A 91 -1.13 3.63 -3.70
CA ALA A 91 -0.53 2.43 -3.09
C ALA A 91 -1.62 1.39 -2.79
N ILE A 92 -1.35 0.13 -3.11
CA ILE A 92 -2.29 -0.97 -2.85
C ILE A 92 -1.70 -1.86 -1.76
N ALA A 93 -2.46 -2.06 -0.68
CA ALA A 93 -2.08 -2.83 0.50
C ALA A 93 -3.23 -3.75 0.95
N VAL A 94 -3.77 -4.54 0.02
CA VAL A 94 -4.92 -5.43 0.25
C VAL A 94 -4.52 -6.91 0.15
N PHE A 95 -5.39 -7.79 0.63
CA PHE A 95 -5.24 -9.23 0.44
C PHE A 95 -5.70 -9.67 -0.96
N PRO A 96 -5.24 -10.84 -1.46
CA PRO A 96 -5.61 -11.34 -2.79
C PRO A 96 -7.12 -11.42 -3.05
N ALA A 97 -7.92 -11.67 -2.02
CA ALA A 97 -9.38 -11.71 -2.12
C ALA A 97 -10.01 -10.39 -2.59
N SER A 98 -9.28 -9.27 -2.48
CA SER A 98 -9.75 -7.94 -2.92
C SER A 98 -9.15 -7.51 -4.26
N PHE A 99 -8.27 -8.29 -4.89
CA PHE A 99 -7.56 -7.83 -6.10
C PHE A 99 -8.48 -7.55 -7.28
N ASP A 100 -9.51 -8.37 -7.51
CA ASP A 100 -10.49 -8.12 -8.58
C ASP A 100 -11.27 -6.82 -8.38
N ALA A 101 -11.67 -6.54 -7.14
CA ALA A 101 -12.34 -5.28 -6.80
C ALA A 101 -11.42 -4.08 -7.01
N VAL A 102 -10.14 -4.18 -6.62
CA VAL A 102 -9.17 -3.11 -6.86
C VAL A 102 -8.86 -2.95 -8.36
N ALA A 103 -8.80 -4.02 -9.14
CA ALA A 103 -8.66 -3.93 -10.59
C ALA A 103 -9.86 -3.20 -11.23
N GLN A 104 -11.08 -3.44 -10.74
CA GLN A 104 -12.26 -2.68 -11.13
C GLN A 104 -12.16 -1.20 -10.74
N ASP A 105 -11.65 -0.87 -9.55
CA ASP A 105 -11.42 0.51 -9.12
C ASP A 105 -10.43 1.24 -10.03
N LEU A 106 -9.34 0.58 -10.41
CA LEU A 106 -8.35 1.13 -11.33
C LEU A 106 -8.94 1.31 -12.74
N ALA A 107 -9.76 0.39 -13.22
CA ALA A 107 -10.46 0.53 -14.49
C ALA A 107 -11.43 1.73 -14.48
N ASP A 108 -12.20 1.88 -13.41
CA ASP A 108 -13.13 3.00 -13.23
C ASP A 108 -12.38 4.33 -13.05
N MET A 109 -11.22 4.31 -12.40
CA MET A 109 -10.30 5.46 -12.34
C MET A 109 -9.86 5.89 -13.74
N ILE A 110 -9.47 4.97 -14.62
CA ILE A 110 -9.09 5.31 -16.01
C ILE A 110 -10.26 5.91 -16.78
N ARG A 111 -11.46 5.32 -16.67
CA ARG A 111 -12.68 5.88 -17.28
C ARG A 111 -12.98 7.29 -16.82
N LEU A 112 -12.82 7.54 -15.52
CA LEU A 112 -13.02 8.88 -14.96
C LEU A 112 -11.98 9.86 -15.49
N ARG A 113 -10.71 9.46 -15.57
CA ARG A 113 -9.65 10.30 -16.15
C ARG A 113 -9.92 10.66 -17.60
N ILE A 114 -10.42 9.72 -18.40
CA ILE A 114 -10.83 9.98 -19.80
C ILE A 114 -11.99 10.97 -19.84
N LYS A 115 -13.05 10.71 -19.08
CA LYS A 115 -14.25 11.54 -19.03
C LYS A 115 -13.95 12.99 -18.64
N GLU A 116 -13.06 13.19 -17.67
CA GLU A 116 -12.70 14.50 -17.15
C GLU A 116 -11.50 15.14 -17.88
N GLY A 117 -10.95 14.46 -18.90
CA GLY A 117 -9.83 14.98 -19.70
C GLY A 117 -8.52 15.14 -18.92
N MET A 118 -8.28 14.28 -17.93
CA MET A 118 -7.07 14.31 -17.12
C MET A 118 -5.86 13.78 -17.91
N THR A 119 -4.72 14.46 -17.78
CA THR A 119 -3.49 14.15 -18.54
C THR A 119 -2.22 14.02 -17.69
N HIS A 120 -2.27 14.35 -16.40
CA HIS A 120 -1.11 14.27 -15.51
C HIS A 120 -0.66 12.81 -15.32
N LYS A 121 0.65 12.54 -15.17
CA LYS A 121 1.12 11.16 -14.95
C LYS A 121 0.85 10.72 -13.51
N ALA A 122 0.63 9.42 -13.31
CA ALA A 122 0.43 8.81 -12.01
C ALA A 122 1.13 7.44 -11.92
N ALA A 123 1.35 6.94 -10.70
CA ALA A 123 1.91 5.61 -10.48
C ALA A 123 1.06 4.82 -9.47
N VAL A 124 0.69 3.60 -9.86
CA VAL A 124 0.05 2.61 -8.99
C VAL A 124 1.12 1.67 -8.46
N ILE A 125 1.38 1.76 -7.16
CA ILE A 125 2.36 0.98 -6.41
C ILE A 125 1.64 -0.22 -5.81
N ILE A 126 1.72 -1.34 -6.50
CA ILE A 126 1.07 -2.60 -6.14
C ILE A 126 1.90 -3.30 -5.07
N GLY A 127 1.42 -3.23 -3.83
CA GLY A 127 1.95 -4.01 -2.71
C GLY A 127 1.16 -5.29 -2.51
N GLY A 128 1.80 -6.27 -1.89
CA GLY A 128 1.16 -7.53 -1.51
C GLY A 128 2.19 -8.61 -1.25
N ASN A 129 1.87 -9.55 -0.37
CA ASN A 129 2.70 -10.73 -0.15
C ASN A 129 2.29 -11.82 -1.15
N PHE A 130 2.54 -11.58 -2.44
CA PHE A 130 2.06 -12.39 -3.57
C PHE A 130 3.10 -12.42 -4.71
N VAL A 131 3.28 -13.58 -5.34
CA VAL A 131 4.18 -13.74 -6.49
C VAL A 131 3.38 -13.52 -7.78
N GLY A 132 3.86 -12.65 -8.67
CA GLY A 132 3.18 -12.33 -9.93
C GLY A 132 2.10 -11.26 -9.81
N LEU A 133 2.28 -10.31 -8.88
CA LEU A 133 1.37 -9.17 -8.70
C LEU A 133 1.16 -8.40 -10.01
N ARG A 134 2.25 -8.11 -10.74
CA ARG A 134 2.14 -7.35 -11.99
C ARG A 134 1.28 -8.08 -13.01
N SER A 135 1.62 -9.34 -13.30
CA SER A 135 0.90 -10.15 -14.28
C SER A 135 -0.58 -10.31 -13.92
N TYR A 136 -0.90 -10.34 -12.62
CA TYR A 136 -2.29 -10.38 -12.18
C TYR A 136 -3.03 -9.10 -12.57
N PHE A 137 -2.51 -7.94 -12.16
CA PHE A 137 -3.20 -6.66 -12.36
C PHE A 137 -3.21 -6.23 -13.83
N GLU A 138 -2.11 -6.44 -14.58
CA GLU A 138 -2.07 -6.22 -16.03
C GLU A 138 -3.13 -7.07 -16.72
N GLY A 139 -3.16 -8.39 -16.47
CA GLY A 139 -4.12 -9.30 -17.09
C GLY A 139 -5.57 -9.09 -16.64
N ALA A 140 -5.80 -8.52 -15.45
CA ALA A 140 -7.14 -8.13 -15.01
C ALA A 140 -7.61 -6.86 -15.72
N LEU A 141 -6.74 -5.84 -15.84
CA LEU A 141 -7.05 -4.58 -16.51
C LEU A 141 -7.25 -4.78 -18.02
N GLU A 142 -6.46 -5.62 -18.67
CA GLU A 142 -6.64 -5.98 -20.08
C GLU A 142 -8.01 -6.62 -20.39
N LYS A 143 -8.65 -7.27 -19.40
CA LYS A 143 -10.00 -7.83 -19.55
C LYS A 143 -11.10 -6.82 -19.27
N LEU A 144 -10.81 -5.82 -18.45
CA LEU A 144 -11.77 -4.82 -17.98
C LEU A 144 -11.84 -3.60 -18.90
N LEU A 145 -10.73 -3.27 -19.57
CA LEU A 145 -10.59 -2.08 -20.40
C LEU A 145 -10.64 -2.41 -21.89
N ASP A 146 -11.23 -1.52 -22.69
CA ASP A 146 -11.11 -1.59 -24.14
C ASP A 146 -9.76 -1.04 -24.65
N ALA A 147 -9.55 -1.06 -25.97
CA ALA A 147 -8.27 -0.67 -26.57
C ALA A 147 -7.93 0.82 -26.36
N ASP A 148 -8.92 1.71 -26.38
CA ASP A 148 -8.72 3.15 -26.20
C ASP A 148 -8.47 3.47 -24.73
N GLU A 149 -9.22 2.83 -23.83
CA GLU A 149 -9.02 2.91 -22.38
C GLU A 149 -7.63 2.39 -21.96
N LEU A 150 -7.20 1.25 -22.53
CA LEU A 150 -5.89 0.67 -22.25
C LEU A 150 -4.74 1.54 -22.77
N ALA A 151 -4.92 2.21 -23.91
CA ALA A 151 -3.93 3.17 -24.40
C ALA A 151 -3.74 4.33 -23.42
N VAL A 152 -4.82 4.82 -22.80
CA VAL A 152 -4.76 5.86 -21.76
C VAL A 152 -4.09 5.36 -20.48
N LEU A 153 -4.40 4.14 -20.02
CA LEU A 153 -3.69 3.51 -18.90
C LEU A 153 -2.18 3.49 -19.17
N ASN A 154 -1.77 2.96 -20.32
CA ASN A 154 -0.37 2.78 -20.68
C ASN A 154 0.39 4.09 -20.88
N ASP A 155 -0.29 5.16 -21.33
CA ASP A 155 0.32 6.48 -21.42
C ASP A 155 0.43 7.14 -20.03
N GLN A 156 -0.61 7.08 -19.20
CA GLN A 156 -0.72 7.97 -18.05
C GLN A 156 -0.36 7.33 -16.70
N VAL A 157 -0.46 6.02 -16.56
CA VAL A 157 -0.38 5.34 -15.26
C VAL A 157 0.67 4.24 -15.28
N ALA A 158 1.74 4.42 -14.50
CA ALA A 158 2.75 3.39 -14.32
C ALA A 158 2.27 2.35 -13.31
N LEU A 159 2.16 1.08 -13.73
CA LEU A 159 1.91 -0.04 -12.81
C LEU A 159 3.25 -0.56 -12.28
N ILE A 160 3.49 -0.35 -10.99
CA ILE A 160 4.78 -0.60 -10.32
C ILE A 160 4.57 -1.63 -9.22
N THR A 161 5.31 -2.72 -9.22
CA THR A 161 5.31 -3.65 -8.08
C THR A 161 6.18 -3.14 -6.95
N SER A 162 5.82 -3.47 -5.71
CA SER A 162 6.60 -3.12 -4.54
C SER A 162 6.75 -4.29 -3.57
N LYS A 163 7.84 -4.27 -2.80
CA LYS A 163 8.06 -5.20 -1.70
C LYS A 163 7.93 -4.47 -0.37
N ALA A 164 6.70 -4.38 0.14
CA ALA A 164 6.44 -3.90 1.49
C ALA A 164 7.03 -4.88 2.53
N ASN A 165 8.26 -4.61 2.98
CA ASN A 165 9.02 -5.51 3.86
C ASN A 165 9.16 -4.98 5.29
N ARG A 166 8.08 -4.44 5.85
CA ARG A 166 7.98 -4.18 7.29
C ARG A 166 7.07 -5.20 7.95
N LYS A 167 7.50 -5.75 9.07
CA LYS A 167 6.64 -6.51 9.98
C LYS A 167 5.83 -5.49 10.75
N VAL A 168 4.51 -5.44 10.52
CA VAL A 168 3.61 -4.52 11.21
C VAL A 168 2.51 -5.32 11.92
N THR A 169 2.39 -5.12 13.22
CA THR A 169 1.37 -5.71 14.09
C THR A 169 0.56 -4.60 14.78
N PHE A 170 -0.52 -4.97 15.44
CA PHE A 170 -1.13 -4.07 16.42
C PHE A 170 -0.18 -3.90 17.59
N SER A 171 -0.25 -2.73 18.24
CA SER A 171 0.55 -2.44 19.43
C SER A 171 0.36 -3.52 20.50
N SER A 172 1.45 -4.00 21.08
CA SER A 172 1.40 -4.91 22.23
C SER A 172 1.18 -4.17 23.56
N ASP A 173 1.23 -2.84 23.55
CA ASP A 173 0.97 -1.99 24.72
C ASP A 173 -0.52 -2.07 25.12
N PRO A 174 -0.85 -2.54 26.34
CA PRO A 174 -2.23 -2.67 26.82
C PRO A 174 -3.01 -1.36 26.87
N ASP A 175 -2.31 -0.23 26.98
CA ASP A 175 -2.91 1.10 27.06
C ASP A 175 -3.04 1.78 25.69
N ALA A 176 -2.57 1.13 24.62
CA ALA A 176 -2.64 1.69 23.29
C ALA A 176 -4.05 1.61 22.69
N GLY A 177 -4.43 2.67 21.97
CA GLY A 177 -5.69 2.72 21.26
C GLY A 177 -5.80 1.68 20.12
N PRO A 178 -7.01 1.38 19.64
CA PRO A 178 -7.27 0.29 18.68
C PRO A 178 -6.58 0.45 17.32
N LEU A 179 -6.21 1.68 16.96
CA LEU A 179 -5.50 1.99 15.72
C LEU A 179 -3.97 1.95 15.85
N ALA A 180 -3.44 1.77 17.07
CA ALA A 180 -2.01 1.78 17.31
C ALA A 180 -1.32 0.55 16.71
N LEU A 181 -0.21 0.80 16.03
CA LEU A 181 0.59 -0.20 15.36
C LEU A 181 2.01 -0.22 15.93
N GLU A 182 2.66 -1.36 15.80
CA GLU A 182 4.08 -1.51 16.05
C GLU A 182 4.74 -2.30 14.92
N GLY A 183 6.03 -2.06 14.67
CA GLY A 183 6.75 -2.75 13.62
C GLY A 183 8.22 -2.38 13.54
N ASP A 184 8.89 -2.89 12.51
CA ASP A 184 10.29 -2.54 12.25
C ASP A 184 10.45 -1.17 11.55
N ASP A 185 11.61 -0.54 11.74
CA ASP A 185 11.89 0.85 11.35
C ASP A 185 12.52 1.01 9.95
N LYS A 186 12.47 -0.02 9.10
CA LYS A 186 13.11 0.02 7.77
C LYS A 186 12.67 1.25 6.99
N PRO A 187 13.58 2.18 6.63
CA PRO A 187 13.18 3.48 6.09
C PRO A 187 12.95 3.49 4.57
N ILE A 188 12.89 2.31 3.94
CA ILE A 188 12.85 2.17 2.49
C ILE A 188 11.69 1.30 2.03
N LEU A 189 11.23 1.55 0.81
CA LEU A 189 10.30 0.73 0.05
C LEU A 189 10.94 0.33 -1.28
N PRO A 190 11.32 -0.95 -1.46
CA PRO A 190 11.69 -1.46 -2.76
C PRO A 190 10.53 -1.36 -3.74
N VAL A 191 10.75 -0.70 -4.87
CA VAL A 191 9.77 -0.49 -5.95
C VAL A 191 10.41 -0.78 -7.29
N GLU A 192 9.61 -1.27 -8.24
CA GLU A 192 10.09 -1.53 -9.59
C GLU A 192 10.47 -0.22 -10.32
N ASP A 193 11.60 -0.17 -11.02
CA ASP A 193 12.03 1.02 -11.77
C ASP A 193 11.39 1.08 -13.17
N ARG A 194 10.06 1.21 -13.21
CA ARG A 194 9.25 1.29 -14.45
C ARG A 194 8.45 2.59 -14.57
N PHE A 195 8.85 3.61 -13.82
CA PHE A 195 8.25 4.93 -13.92
C PHE A 195 8.58 5.58 -15.27
N PHE A 196 7.66 6.38 -15.79
CA PHE A 196 7.84 7.16 -17.02
C PHE A 196 7.48 8.63 -16.81
N PHE A 197 7.72 9.13 -15.59
CA PHE A 197 7.56 10.55 -15.29
C PHE A 197 8.67 11.36 -15.99
N GLU A 198 8.51 12.68 -16.03
CA GLU A 198 9.41 13.59 -16.72
C GLU A 198 10.86 13.51 -16.21
N GLU A 199 11.81 13.84 -17.08
CA GLU A 199 13.23 13.89 -16.72
C GLU A 199 13.45 14.90 -15.58
N GLY A 200 14.19 14.49 -14.55
CA GLY A 200 14.40 15.30 -13.35
C GLY A 200 13.28 15.22 -12.31
N TYR A 201 12.27 14.37 -12.49
CA TYR A 201 11.25 14.15 -11.46
C TYR A 201 11.87 13.63 -10.15
N GLU A 202 11.56 14.31 -9.05
CA GLU A 202 11.98 13.94 -7.69
C GLU A 202 10.99 12.94 -7.07
N TYR A 203 11.39 11.67 -7.04
CA TYR A 203 10.65 10.58 -6.38
C TYR A 203 10.78 10.67 -4.85
N PRO A 204 9.81 10.12 -4.10
CA PRO A 204 9.92 10.00 -2.65
C PRO A 204 11.25 9.38 -2.24
N SER A 205 11.95 9.97 -1.26
CA SER A 205 13.32 9.58 -0.91
C SER A 205 13.44 8.13 -0.42
N PHE A 206 12.34 7.59 0.12
CA PHE A 206 12.25 6.22 0.60
C PHE A 206 12.08 5.18 -0.52
N PHE A 207 11.87 5.56 -1.78
CA PHE A 207 11.80 4.61 -2.89
C PHE A 207 13.18 4.03 -3.22
N GLN A 208 13.35 2.73 -2.97
CA GLN A 208 14.50 1.96 -3.45
C GLN A 208 14.16 1.29 -4.78
N ARG A 209 14.43 1.98 -5.88
CA ARG A 209 14.10 1.50 -7.22
C ARG A 209 15.01 0.34 -7.65
N SER A 210 14.43 -0.73 -8.18
CA SER A 210 15.15 -1.93 -8.63
C SER A 210 14.38 -2.66 -9.72
N ASN A 211 15.09 -3.37 -10.62
CA ASN A 211 14.45 -4.23 -11.63
C ASN A 211 14.13 -5.64 -11.10
N ASP A 212 14.57 -5.98 -9.89
CA ASP A 212 14.47 -7.34 -9.33
C ASP A 212 13.40 -7.46 -8.24
N VAL A 213 12.45 -6.52 -8.15
CA VAL A 213 11.47 -6.49 -7.04
C VAL A 213 10.62 -7.75 -7.01
N GLU A 214 10.06 -8.20 -8.14
CA GLU A 214 9.26 -9.43 -8.19
C GLU A 214 10.09 -10.68 -7.88
N LEU A 215 11.35 -10.74 -8.35
CA LEU A 215 12.27 -11.83 -8.03
C LEU A 215 12.56 -11.88 -6.53
N SER A 216 12.91 -10.74 -5.93
CA SER A 216 13.20 -10.64 -4.50
C SER A 216 11.97 -10.89 -3.62
N MET A 217 10.76 -10.66 -4.14
CA MET A 217 9.52 -11.04 -3.48
C MET A 217 9.34 -12.55 -3.48
N ALA A 218 9.59 -13.21 -4.62
CA ALA A 218 9.55 -14.66 -4.71
C ALA A 218 10.56 -15.31 -3.74
N GLU A 219 11.80 -14.81 -3.71
CA GLU A 219 12.82 -15.25 -2.75
C GLU A 219 12.33 -15.08 -1.31
N LYS A 220 11.82 -13.91 -0.95
CA LYS A 220 11.30 -13.65 0.41
C LYS A 220 10.15 -14.58 0.79
N ILE A 221 9.22 -14.84 -0.12
CA ILE A 221 8.09 -15.75 0.15
C ILE A 221 8.59 -17.18 0.36
N TRP A 222 9.48 -17.67 -0.51
CA TRP A 222 9.97 -19.05 -0.46
C TRP A 222 11.07 -19.30 0.56
N SER A 223 11.66 -18.25 1.14
CA SER A 223 12.62 -18.35 2.24
C SER A 223 12.00 -17.93 3.57
N GLU A 224 11.79 -16.64 3.79
CA GLU A 224 11.36 -16.07 5.07
C GLU A 224 9.95 -16.53 5.47
N ASN A 225 8.95 -16.41 4.58
CA ASN A 225 7.59 -16.81 4.94
C ASN A 225 7.48 -18.32 5.14
N LEU A 226 8.18 -19.11 4.32
CA LEU A 226 8.21 -20.57 4.47
C LEU A 226 8.84 -20.97 5.80
N LEU A 227 9.97 -20.36 6.18
CA LEU A 227 10.61 -20.58 7.48
C LEU A 227 9.65 -20.20 8.62
N HIS A 228 9.04 -19.03 8.54
CA HIS A 228 8.13 -18.51 9.55
C HIS A 228 6.92 -19.43 9.76
N CYS A 229 6.29 -19.88 8.69
CA CYS A 229 5.16 -20.82 8.72
C CYS A 229 5.58 -22.19 9.28
N SER A 230 6.75 -22.70 8.85
CA SER A 230 7.29 -23.98 9.32
C SER A 230 7.56 -23.98 10.82
N LEU A 231 8.20 -22.92 11.33
CA LEU A 231 8.44 -22.75 12.76
C LEU A 231 7.12 -22.58 13.53
N GLY A 232 6.16 -21.85 12.98
CA GLY A 232 4.84 -21.67 13.59
C GLY A 232 4.11 -23.00 13.80
N PHE A 233 4.06 -23.87 12.77
CA PHE A 233 3.44 -25.19 12.90
C PHE A 233 4.16 -26.10 13.90
N MET A 234 5.49 -26.12 13.86
CA MET A 234 6.28 -26.94 14.78
C MET A 234 6.19 -26.44 16.23
N GLY A 235 6.21 -25.13 16.43
CA GLY A 235 6.03 -24.48 17.73
C GLY A 235 4.65 -24.75 18.31
N ALA A 236 3.58 -24.57 17.52
CA ALA A 236 2.22 -24.87 17.93
C ALA A 236 2.06 -26.35 18.32
N TYR A 237 2.64 -27.27 17.55
CA TYR A 237 2.65 -28.70 17.91
C TYR A 237 3.36 -28.97 19.25
N LYS A 238 4.34 -28.14 19.63
CA LYS A 238 5.06 -28.21 20.91
C LYS A 238 4.40 -27.40 22.03
N GLY A 239 3.30 -26.71 21.77
CA GLY A 239 2.60 -25.86 22.75
C GLY A 239 3.25 -24.49 22.96
N CYS A 240 4.09 -24.03 22.03
CA CYS A 240 4.62 -22.67 22.05
C CYS A 240 3.55 -21.67 21.58
N GLU A 241 3.42 -20.56 22.28
CA GLU A 241 2.47 -19.48 21.96
C GLU A 241 3.07 -18.42 21.01
N TYR A 242 4.40 -18.25 21.07
CA TYR A 242 5.13 -17.27 20.27
C TYR A 242 6.30 -17.91 19.50
N LEU A 243 6.82 -17.19 18.51
CA LEU A 243 7.89 -17.66 17.60
C LEU A 243 9.31 -17.34 18.08
N ASN A 244 9.45 -16.53 19.12
CA ASN A 244 10.71 -16.04 19.69
C ASN A 244 11.18 -16.87 20.89
#